data_AF-A0A9C7PKR7-F1
#
_entry.id   AF-A0A9C7PKR7-F1
#
_cell.length_a   1.000
_cell.length_b   1.000
_cell.length_c   1.000
_cell.angle_alpha   90.00
_cell.angle_beta   90.00
_cell.angle_gamma   90.00
#
_symmetry.space_group_name_H-M   'P 1'
#
loop_
_entity.id
_entity.type
_entity.pdbx_description
1 polymer ?
#
loop_
_entity_poly.entity_id
_entity_poly.type
_entity_poly.pdbx_seq_one_letter_code
_entity_poly.pdbx_strand_id
1 'polypeptide(L)'
;MAYSPFSLRGGDGPDALKWPSLVRTTSRSLTEEAPNFVRHYSAATSEAAEWMRNNRDETIAKIAEYLSGGDTDLAAAIYDNNIASLTKTGVIDRAGIENNIAYALGRGIIAETMSFDDVAVNLED
;
A
#
# COMPACT_ATOMS: atom_id res chain seq x y z
N MET A 1 -4.02 -9.57 -19.55
CA MET A 1 -2.94 -10.02 -18.64
C MET A 1 -2.84 -9.00 -17.52
N ALA A 2 -3.09 -9.40 -16.28
CA ALA A 2 -2.97 -8.53 -15.12
C ALA A 2 -1.49 -8.18 -14.91
N TYR A 3 -1.14 -6.90 -15.02
CA TYR A 3 0.19 -6.41 -14.69
C TYR A 3 0.36 -6.52 -13.17
N SER A 4 1.18 -7.46 -12.70
CA SER A 4 1.56 -7.57 -11.29
C SER A 4 2.72 -6.59 -11.05
N PRO A 5 2.50 -5.46 -10.34
CA PRO A 5 3.40 -4.32 -10.51
C PRO A 5 4.78 -4.50 -9.87
N PHE A 6 5.05 -5.53 -9.06
CA PHE A 6 6.38 -5.74 -8.46
C PHE A 6 6.74 -7.22 -8.23
N SER A 7 6.43 -8.12 -9.15
CA SER A 7 7.07 -9.44 -9.09
C SER A 7 8.57 -9.25 -9.37
N LEU A 8 9.44 -9.63 -8.43
CA LEU A 8 10.82 -9.99 -8.74
C LEU A 8 10.77 -10.85 -10.01
N ARG A 9 11.49 -10.44 -11.06
CA ARG A 9 11.46 -11.10 -12.38
C ARG A 9 11.54 -12.61 -12.17
N GLY A 10 10.47 -13.34 -12.52
CA GLY A 10 10.46 -14.81 -12.49
C GLY A 10 9.89 -15.49 -11.23
N GLY A 11 9.40 -14.77 -10.22
CA GLY A 11 8.79 -15.42 -9.04
C GLY A 11 9.79 -15.94 -8.00
N ASP A 12 11.08 -15.68 -8.17
CA ASP A 12 12.16 -16.10 -7.25
C ASP A 12 12.34 -15.15 -6.05
N GLY A 13 11.23 -14.78 -5.40
CA GLY A 13 11.27 -14.20 -4.05
C GLY A 13 11.11 -15.31 -3.02
N PRO A 14 11.88 -15.34 -1.92
CA PRO A 14 11.60 -16.25 -0.81
C PRO A 14 10.13 -16.13 -0.38
N ASP A 15 9.41 -17.24 -0.14
CA ASP A 15 7.98 -17.22 0.21
C ASP A 15 7.63 -16.34 1.42
N ALA A 16 8.63 -16.08 2.28
CA ALA A 16 8.55 -15.19 3.44
C ALA A 16 8.56 -13.69 3.08
N LEU A 17 8.97 -13.31 1.86
CA LEU A 17 9.01 -11.94 1.36
C LEU A 17 7.69 -11.57 0.70
N LYS A 18 6.75 -11.11 1.53
CA LYS A 18 5.64 -10.30 1.05
C LYS A 18 6.15 -8.88 0.83
N TRP A 19 6.46 -8.56 -0.42
CA TRP A 19 6.66 -7.17 -0.80
C TRP A 19 5.31 -6.46 -0.68
N PRO A 20 5.18 -5.41 0.14
CA PRO A 20 3.98 -4.60 0.06
C PRO A 20 3.93 -4.00 -1.36
N SER A 21 2.94 -4.41 -2.15
CA SER A 21 2.82 -3.97 -3.54
C SER A 21 2.60 -2.45 -3.65
N LEU A 22 2.11 -1.82 -2.58
CA LEU A 22 1.99 -0.38 -2.44
C LEU A 22 2.00 -0.02 -0.96
N VAL A 23 2.87 0.89 -0.54
CA VAL A 23 2.85 1.52 0.78
C VAL A 23 2.63 3.02 0.62
N ARG A 24 1.86 3.60 1.54
CA ARG A 24 1.75 5.05 1.67
C ARG A 24 2.90 5.53 2.54
N THR A 25 3.59 6.56 2.09
CA THR A 25 4.68 7.20 2.82
C THR A 25 4.30 8.64 3.17
N THR A 26 4.89 9.14 4.25
CA THR A 26 4.79 10.53 4.70
C THR A 26 6.17 10.97 5.20
N SER A 27 6.38 12.27 5.39
CA SER A 27 7.61 12.74 6.02
C SER A 27 7.55 12.60 7.54
N ARG A 28 8.73 12.42 8.14
CA ARG A 28 8.90 12.49 9.59
C ARG A 28 8.42 13.84 10.13
N SER A 29 8.79 14.93 9.47
CA SER A 29 8.38 16.28 9.86
C SER A 29 6.86 16.45 9.90
N LEU A 30 6.11 15.93 8.92
CA LEU A 30 4.66 16.04 8.92
C LEU A 30 4.02 15.21 10.05
N THR A 31 4.61 14.06 10.37
CA THR A 31 4.15 13.21 11.48
C THR A 31 4.38 13.89 12.84
N GLU A 32 5.48 14.63 12.99
CA GLU A 32 5.82 15.36 14.21
C GLU A 32 5.03 16.68 14.35
N GLU A 33 4.90 17.44 13.26
CA GLU A 33 4.26 18.77 13.25
C GLU A 33 2.73 18.68 13.22
N ALA A 34 2.17 17.67 12.55
CA ALA A 34 0.73 17.52 12.34
C ALA A 34 0.27 16.06 12.50
N PRO A 35 0.48 15.42 13.67
CA PRO A 35 0.13 14.01 13.88
C PRO A 35 -1.35 13.72 13.62
N ASN A 36 -2.26 14.63 13.99
CA ASN A 36 -3.69 14.47 13.75
C ASN A 36 -4.04 14.48 12.25
N PHE A 37 -3.32 15.25 11.43
CA PHE A 37 -3.52 15.22 9.98
C PHE A 37 -3.18 13.83 9.43
N VAL A 38 -2.05 13.25 9.86
CA VAL A 38 -1.63 11.91 9.44
C VAL A 38 -2.62 10.85 9.90
N ARG A 39 -3.11 10.93 11.15
CA ARG A 39 -4.16 10.03 11.68
C ARG A 39 -5.44 10.09 10.84
N HIS A 40 -6.02 11.27 10.66
CA HIS A 40 -7.26 11.43 9.91
C HIS A 40 -7.12 11.05 8.44
N TYR A 41 -5.97 11.33 7.82
CA TYR A 41 -5.69 10.89 6.46
C TYR A 41 -5.67 9.35 6.38
N SER A 42 -5.01 8.67 7.32
CA SER A 42 -4.99 7.20 7.36
C SER A 42 -6.39 6.60 7.55
N ALA A 43 -7.18 7.15 8.47
CA ALA A 43 -8.56 6.73 8.71
C ALA A 43 -9.43 6.90 7.44
N ALA A 44 -9.42 8.10 6.85
CA ALA A 44 -10.19 8.39 5.64
C ALA A 44 -9.83 7.46 4.47
N THR A 45 -8.57 7.06 4.32
CA THR A 45 -8.18 6.12 3.27
C THR A 45 -8.70 4.70 3.51
N SER A 46 -8.81 4.27 4.77
CA SER A 46 -9.35 2.95 5.12
C SER A 46 -10.87 2.94 4.91
N GLU A 47 -11.56 4.01 5.30
CA GLU A 47 -12.99 4.23 5.02
C GLU A 47 -13.26 4.26 3.51
N ALA A 48 -12.43 4.97 2.72
CA ALA A 48 -12.56 4.98 1.27
C ALA A 48 -12.38 3.58 0.65
N ALA A 49 -11.43 2.79 1.14
CA ALA A 49 -11.22 1.42 0.67
C ALA A 49 -12.39 0.49 1.01
N GLU A 50 -13.02 0.68 2.17
CA GLU A 50 -14.26 -0.03 2.53
C GLU A 50 -15.43 0.40 1.65
N TRP A 51 -15.63 1.71 1.49
CA TRP A 51 -16.67 2.26 0.62
C TRP A 51 -16.53 1.71 -0.80
N MET A 52 -15.32 1.70 -1.37
CA MET A 52 -15.09 1.19 -2.73
C MET A 52 -15.52 -0.27 -2.87
N ARG A 53 -15.25 -1.12 -1.88
CA ARG A 53 -15.67 -2.54 -1.90
C ARG A 53 -17.18 -2.71 -1.93
N ASN A 54 -17.90 -1.81 -1.26
CA ASN A 54 -19.35 -1.84 -1.16
C ASN A 54 -20.06 -1.11 -2.32
N ASN A 55 -19.32 -0.34 -3.12
CA ASN A 55 -19.85 0.52 -4.19
C ASN A 55 -19.08 0.33 -5.49
N ARG A 56 -19.06 -0.92 -6.01
CA ARG A 56 -18.24 -1.31 -7.17
C ARG A 56 -18.47 -0.41 -8.39
N ASP A 57 -19.70 -0.27 -8.85
CA ASP A 57 -19.98 0.41 -10.12
C ASP A 57 -19.67 1.91 -10.04
N GLU A 58 -19.98 2.55 -8.91
CA GLU A 58 -19.61 3.95 -8.64
C GLU A 58 -18.09 4.12 -8.54
N THR A 59 -17.39 3.13 -7.99
CA THR A 59 -15.92 3.15 -7.94
C THR A 59 -15.33 3.04 -9.33
N ILE A 60 -15.86 2.18 -10.20
CA ILE A 60 -15.41 2.04 -11.59
C ILE A 60 -15.63 3.34 -12.35
N ALA A 61 -16.79 3.98 -12.19
CA ALA A 61 -17.05 5.29 -12.80
C ALA A 61 -16.01 6.33 -12.35
N LYS A 62 -15.72 6.39 -11.03
CA LYS A 62 -14.67 7.28 -10.49
C LYS A 62 -13.29 6.97 -11.05
N ILE A 63 -12.90 5.70 -11.15
CA ILE A 63 -11.61 5.31 -11.75
C ILE A 63 -11.55 5.80 -13.21
N ALA A 64 -12.63 5.61 -13.98
CA ALA A 64 -12.69 6.04 -15.37
C ALA A 64 -12.51 7.57 -15.53
N GLU A 65 -13.06 8.38 -14.61
CA GLU A 65 -12.85 9.84 -14.60
C GLU A 65 -11.38 10.25 -14.52
N TYR A 66 -10.53 9.43 -13.86
CA TYR A 66 -9.09 9.67 -13.73
C TYR A 66 -8.25 9.03 -14.84
N LEU A 67 -8.82 8.14 -15.65
CA LEU A 67 -8.14 7.56 -16.80
C LEU A 67 -8.24 8.52 -17.99
N SER A 68 -7.10 8.78 -18.64
CA SER A 68 -7.09 9.55 -19.88
C SER A 68 -7.95 8.84 -20.93
N GLY A 69 -9.07 9.48 -21.33
CA GLY A 69 -10.01 8.94 -22.30
C GLY A 69 -11.26 8.25 -21.71
N GLY A 70 -11.40 8.16 -20.38
CA GLY A 70 -12.63 7.64 -19.77
C GLY A 70 -12.88 6.15 -20.01
N ASP A 71 -11.82 5.35 -20.20
CA ASP A 71 -11.92 3.93 -20.52
C ASP A 71 -12.49 3.13 -19.32
N THR A 72 -13.79 2.82 -19.42
CA THR A 72 -14.55 2.10 -18.41
C THR A 72 -14.15 0.63 -18.29
N ASP A 73 -13.70 0.01 -19.38
CA ASP A 73 -13.29 -1.41 -19.37
C ASP A 73 -11.95 -1.56 -18.66
N LEU A 74 -11.01 -0.64 -18.94
CA LEU A 74 -9.77 -0.53 -18.19
C LEU A 74 -10.03 -0.21 -16.72
N ALA A 75 -10.97 0.70 -16.41
CA ALA A 75 -11.34 1.03 -15.04
C ALA A 75 -11.88 -0.19 -14.27
N ALA A 76 -12.76 -0.97 -14.89
CA ALA A 76 -13.28 -2.21 -14.32
C ALA A 76 -12.16 -3.22 -14.06
N ALA A 77 -11.26 -3.40 -15.03
CA ALA A 77 -10.10 -4.28 -14.86
C ALA A 77 -9.16 -3.82 -13.73
N ILE A 78 -8.95 -2.51 -13.55
CA ILE A 78 -8.17 -1.96 -12.44
C ILE A 78 -8.86 -2.27 -11.11
N TYR A 79 -10.16 -2.03 -11.00
CA TYR A 79 -10.91 -2.33 -9.78
C TYR A 79 -10.81 -3.82 -9.42
N ASP A 80 -11.20 -4.71 -10.34
CA ASP A 80 -11.33 -6.15 -10.07
C ASP A 80 -9.97 -6.78 -9.70
N ASN A 81 -8.86 -6.28 -10.25
CA ASN A 81 -7.52 -6.80 -9.95
C ASN A 81 -6.92 -6.28 -8.63
N ASN A 82 -7.39 -5.14 -8.10
CA ASN A 82 -6.70 -4.46 -6.99
C ASN A 82 -7.56 -4.27 -5.74
N ILE A 83 -8.89 -4.31 -5.81
CA ILE A 83 -9.74 -3.98 -4.67
C ILE A 83 -9.50 -4.90 -3.45
N ALA A 84 -9.15 -6.17 -3.71
CA ALA A 84 -8.84 -7.14 -2.68
C ALA A 84 -7.49 -6.89 -1.98
N SER A 85 -6.54 -6.21 -2.64
CA SER A 85 -5.21 -5.92 -2.09
C SER A 85 -5.16 -4.64 -1.25
N LEU A 86 -6.15 -3.75 -1.38
CA LEU A 86 -6.24 -2.56 -0.54
C LEU A 86 -6.37 -2.96 0.93
N THR A 87 -5.84 -2.13 1.83
CA THR A 87 -5.99 -2.34 3.26
C THR A 87 -7.45 -2.23 3.71
N LYS A 88 -7.78 -2.88 4.83
CA LYS A 88 -9.07 -2.70 5.54
C LYS A 88 -8.90 -1.90 6.83
N THR A 89 -7.69 -1.86 7.38
CA THR A 89 -7.42 -1.32 8.71
C THR A 89 -6.34 -0.25 8.71
N GLY A 90 -5.64 -0.05 7.60
CA GLY A 90 -4.46 0.81 7.54
C GLY A 90 -3.23 0.24 8.26
N VAL A 91 -3.37 -0.89 8.96
CA VAL A 91 -2.27 -1.53 9.72
C VAL A 91 -1.25 -2.14 8.77
N ILE A 92 0.01 -1.85 9.04
CA ILE A 92 1.16 -2.38 8.30
C ILE A 92 1.52 -3.77 8.88
N ASP A 93 1.78 -4.73 8.00
CA ASP A 93 2.27 -6.07 8.39
C ASP A 93 3.69 -5.98 8.93
N ARG A 94 3.83 -5.98 10.27
CA ARG A 94 5.13 -5.88 10.97
C ARG A 94 6.11 -6.96 10.52
N ALA A 95 5.68 -8.22 10.52
CA ALA A 95 6.54 -9.33 10.13
C ALA A 95 6.99 -9.20 8.67
N GLY A 96 6.08 -8.77 7.79
CA GLY A 96 6.41 -8.47 6.40
C GLY A 96 7.50 -7.39 6.27
N ILE A 97 7.39 -6.29 7.01
CA ILE A 97 8.41 -5.22 6.99
C ILE A 97 9.74 -5.69 7.58
N GLU A 98 9.73 -6.38 8.71
CA GLU A 98 10.95 -6.91 9.34
C GLU A 98 11.68 -7.90 8.42
N ASN A 99 10.94 -8.76 7.71
CA ASN A 99 11.52 -9.66 6.70
C ASN A 99 12.15 -8.87 5.53
N ASN A 100 11.52 -7.78 5.08
CA ASN A 100 12.07 -6.92 4.03
C ASN A 100 13.36 -6.22 4.50
N ILE A 101 13.43 -5.75 5.75
CA ILE A 101 14.64 -5.15 6.34
C ILE A 101 15.77 -6.17 6.40
N ALA A 102 15.50 -7.38 6.91
CA ALA A 102 16.49 -8.44 7.01
C ALA A 102 17.02 -8.86 5.63
N TYR A 103 16.13 -8.96 4.64
CA TYR A 103 16.52 -9.24 3.26
C TYR A 103 17.40 -8.13 2.67
N ALA A 104 17.01 -6.86 2.83
CA ALA A 104 17.76 -5.73 2.33
C ALA A 104 19.18 -5.67 2.94
N LEU A 105 19.30 -5.92 4.25
CA LEU A 105 20.59 -5.97 4.94
C LEU A 105 21.44 -7.14 4.44
N GLY A 106 20.88 -8.34 4.38
CA GLY A 106 21.60 -9.55 3.93
C GLY A 106 22.08 -9.48 2.47
N ARG A 107 21.49 -8.59 1.66
CA ARG A 107 21.88 -8.33 0.26
C ARG A 107 22.76 -7.09 0.09
N GLY A 108 23.06 -6.36 1.17
CA GLY A 108 23.84 -5.12 1.13
C GLY A 108 23.12 -3.96 0.43
N ILE A 109 21.78 -4.00 0.36
CA ILE A 109 20.97 -2.89 -0.17
C ILE A 109 20.95 -1.73 0.83
N ILE A 110 20.90 -2.05 2.13
CA ILE A 110 21.09 -1.11 3.23
C ILE A 110 22.38 -1.46 3.97
N ALA A 111 23.08 -0.44 4.46
CA ALA A 111 24.36 -0.61 5.16
C ALA A 111 24.18 -1.03 6.63
N GLU A 112 23.06 -0.63 7.25
CA GLU A 112 22.76 -0.83 8.66
C GLU A 112 21.33 -1.32 8.83
N THR A 113 21.08 -2.06 9.91
CA THR A 113 19.73 -2.53 10.25
C THR A 113 18.87 -1.36 10.74
N MET A 114 17.55 -1.49 10.58
CA MET A 114 16.55 -0.58 11.13
C MET A 114 15.52 -1.39 11.91
N SER A 115 14.86 -0.79 12.89
CA SER A 115 13.68 -1.38 13.52
C SER A 115 12.42 -1.09 12.70
N PHE A 116 11.35 -1.85 12.92
CA PHE A 116 10.05 -1.54 12.34
C PHE A 116 9.59 -0.12 12.72
N ASP A 117 9.81 0.29 13.97
CA ASP A 117 9.36 1.59 14.47
C ASP A 117 10.17 2.77 13.90
N ASP A 118 11.33 2.51 13.30
CA ASP A 118 12.09 3.53 12.56
C ASP A 118 11.46 3.89 11.21
N VAL A 119 10.65 2.97 10.65
CA VAL A 119 10.10 3.07 9.29
C VAL A 119 8.57 3.13 9.25
N ALA A 120 7.90 2.64 10.30
CA ALA A 120 6.45 2.61 10.39
C ALA A 120 5.92 3.77 11.23
N VAL A 121 4.89 4.44 10.69
CA VAL A 121 4.13 5.45 11.45
C VAL A 121 3.02 4.74 12.22
N ASN A 122 3.23 4.56 13.52
CA ASN A 122 2.24 4.03 14.45
C ASN A 122 1.69 5.19 15.29
N LEU A 123 0.55 5.74 14.87
CA LEU A 123 -0.17 6.72 15.66
C LEU A 123 -1.33 5.98 16.34
N GLU A 124 -1.10 5.51 17.57
CA GLU A 124 -2.18 4.97 18.42
C GLU A 124 -3.22 6.07 18.69
N ASP A 125 -4.51 5.71 18.76
CA ASP A 125 -5.58 6.67 19.08
C ASP A 125 -5.38 7.32 20.45
#